data_AF-A0A0E2BEC5-F1
#
_entry.id   AF-A0A0E2BEC5-F1
#
_cell.length_a   1.000
_cell.length_b   1.000
_cell.length_c   1.000
_cell.angle_alpha   90.00
_cell.angle_beta   90.00
_cell.angle_gamma   90.00
#
_symmetry.space_group_name_H-M   'P 1'
#
loop_
_entity.id
_entity.type
_entity.pdbx_description
1 polymer ?
#
loop_
_entity_poly.entity_id
_entity_poly.type
_entity_poly.pdbx_seq_one_letter_code
_entity_poly.pdbx_strand_id
1 'polypeptide(L)' 'MFLNFFLFFKYFGVLFLISFLPTMILFLIVKSLLREHRYFLRIGFVSFICVDSLVLEGLEMFAASFD' A
#
# COMPACT_ATOMS: atom_id res chain seq x y z
N MET A 1 4.90 -8.81 24.63
CA MET A 1 5.01 -7.49 23.96
C MET A 1 6.06 -7.44 22.85
N PHE A 2 7.34 -7.74 23.11
CA PHE A 2 8.41 -7.63 22.09
C PHE A 2 8.21 -8.55 20.87
N LEU A 3 7.75 -9.79 21.08
CA LEU A 3 7.44 -10.74 20.01
C LEU A 3 6.31 -10.24 19.08
N ASN A 4 5.25 -9.65 19.67
CA ASN A 4 4.12 -9.10 18.91
C ASN A 4 4.54 -7.89 18.08
N PHE A 5 5.44 -7.05 18.60
CA PHE A 5 5.99 -5.92 17.86
C PHE A 5 6.87 -6.36 16.68
N PHE A 6 7.65 -7.43 16.85
CA PHE A 6 8.45 -7.99 15.77
C PHE A 6 7.58 -8.66 14.69
N LEU A 7 6.54 -9.38 15.10
CA LEU A 7 5.56 -9.97 14.19
C LEU A 7 4.80 -8.85 13.46
N PHE A 8 4.41 -7.77 14.14
CA PHE A 8 3.81 -6.58 13.54
C PHE A 8 4.68 -6.02 12.42
N PHE A 9 5.94 -5.68 12.69
CA PHE A 9 6.83 -5.12 11.67
C PHE A 9 7.05 -6.07 10.49
N LYS A 10 7.10 -7.38 10.77
CA LYS A 10 7.27 -8.40 9.74
C LYS A 10 6.02 -8.54 8.87
N TYR A 11 4.82 -8.63 9.45
CA TYR A 11 3.58 -8.77 8.70
C TYR A 11 3.17 -7.47 8.02
N PHE A 12 3.30 -6.33 8.71
CA PHE A 12 3.05 -5.00 8.14
C PHE A 12 3.99 -4.72 6.98
N GLY A 13 5.31 -4.94 7.16
CA GLY A 13 6.27 -4.73 6.09
C GLY A 13 5.99 -5.59 4.87
N VAL A 14 5.59 -6.84 5.07
CA VAL A 14 5.21 -7.76 3.99
C VAL A 14 3.90 -7.33 3.31
N LEU A 15 2.87 -6.96 4.07
CA LEU A 15 1.60 -6.47 3.52
C LEU A 15 1.80 -5.17 2.74
N PHE A 16 2.58 -4.24 3.29
CA PHE A 16 2.96 -2.99 2.63
C PHE A 16 3.74 -3.26 1.33
N LEU A 17 4.69 -4.20 1.34
CA LEU A 17 5.41 -4.59 0.13
C LEU A 17 4.48 -5.21 -0.92
N ILE A 18 3.57 -6.10 -0.49
CA ILE A 18 2.59 -6.76 -1.37
C ILE A 18 1.62 -5.77 -1.98
N SER A 19 1.22 -4.70 -1.28
CA SER A 19 0.34 -3.66 -1.83
C SER A 19 1.13 -2.59 -2.60
N PHE A 20 2.37 -2.29 -2.22
CA PHE A 20 3.21 -1.29 -2.89
C PHE A 20 3.72 -1.76 -4.26
N LEU A 21 4.17 -3.02 -4.37
CA LEU A 21 4.70 -3.58 -5.63
C LEU A 21 3.72 -3.52 -6.81
N PRO A 22 2.47 -4.03 -6.71
CA PRO A 22 1.50 -3.98 -7.79
C PRO A 22 1.09 -2.55 -8.11
N THR A 23 1.05 -1.66 -7.12
CA THR A 23 0.72 -0.25 -7.32
C THR A 23 1.80 0.47 -8.12
N MET A 24 3.07 0.20 -7.85
CA MET A 24 4.20 0.72 -8.64
C MET A 24 4.22 0.14 -10.06
N ILE A 25 3.88 -1.13 -10.23
CA ILE A 25 3.76 -1.76 -11.54
C ILE A 25 2.61 -1.14 -12.34
N LEU A 26 1.43 -0.97 -11.73
CA LEU A 26 0.29 -0.28 -12.34
C LEU A 26 0.63 1.15 -12.71
N PHE A 27 1.34 1.87 -11.84
CA PHE A 27 1.80 3.22 -12.11
C PHE A 27 2.76 3.27 -13.30
N LEU A 28 3.69 2.33 -13.42
CA LEU A 28 4.60 2.24 -14.57
C LEU A 28 3.86 1.86 -15.87
N ILE A 29 2.88 0.96 -15.81
CA ILE A 29 2.05 0.58 -16.95
C ILE A 29 1.23 1.78 -17.42
N VAL A 30 0.56 2.48 -16.49
CA VAL A 30 -0.18 3.72 -16.75
C VAL A 30 0.73 4.79 -17.33
N LYS A 31 1.96 4.95 -16.80
CA LYS A 31 2.96 5.89 -17.34
C LYS A 31 3.31 5.57 -18.80
N SER A 32 3.43 4.29 -19.10
CA SER A 32 3.79 3.81 -20.44
C SER A 32 2.62 3.97 -21.43
N LEU A 33 1.40 3.65 -21.00
CA LEU A 33 0.19 3.70 -21.84
C LEU A 33 -0.32 5.14 -22.04
N LEU A 34 -0.36 5.93 -20.97
CA LEU A 34 -0.85 7.30 -20.97
C LEU A 34 0.34 8.25 -21.03
N ARG A 35 0.88 8.44 -22.23
CA ARG A 35 1.87 9.51 -22.54
C ARG A 35 1.37 10.92 -22.19
N GLU A 36 0.08 11.09 -21.93
CA GLU A 36 -0.50 12.35 -21.47
C GLU A 36 -0.25 12.58 -19.97
N HIS A 37 0.79 13.36 -19.69
CA HIS A 37 1.25 13.76 -18.36
C HIS A 37 0.16 14.37 -17.44
N ARG A 38 -0.94 14.91 -17.98
CA ARG A 38 -1.96 15.62 -17.18
C ARG A 38 -2.72 14.74 -16.21
N TYR A 39 -3.04 13.50 -16.59
CA TYR A 39 -3.81 12.59 -15.74
C TYR A 39 -2.92 11.72 -14.85
N PHE A 40 -1.63 11.65 -15.17
CA PHE A 40 -0.66 10.81 -14.49
C PHE A 40 -0.51 11.11 -13.00
N LEU A 41 -0.42 12.39 -12.63
CA LEU A 41 -0.35 12.82 -11.23
C LEU A 41 -1.63 12.49 -10.46
N ARG A 42 -2.80 12.68 -11.09
CA ARG A 42 -4.10 12.36 -10.49
C ARG A 42 -4.26 10.87 -10.24
N ILE A 43 -3.89 10.04 -11.22
CA ILE A 43 -3.97 8.59 -11.08
C ILE A 43 -3.01 8.11 -9.99
N GLY A 44 -1.75 8.57 -10.00
CA GLY A 44 -0.79 8.23 -8.95
C GLY A 44 -1.24 8.63 -7.55
N PHE A 45 -1.86 9.81 -7.42
CA PHE A 45 -2.38 10.28 -6.12
C PHE A 45 -3.55 9.43 -5.62
N VAL A 46 -4.48 9.06 -6.50
CA VAL A 46 -5.59 8.16 -6.16
C VAL A 46 -5.07 6.77 -5.79
N SER A 47 -4.09 6.26 -6.53
CA SER A 47 -3.44 4.98 -6.21
C SER A 47 -2.76 5.01 -4.84
N PHE A 48 -2.08 6.10 -4.50
CA PHE A 48 -1.44 6.26 -3.19
C PHE A 48 -2.45 6.26 -2.04
N ILE A 49 -3.54 7.02 -2.17
CA ILE A 49 -4.61 7.07 -1.15
C ILE A 49 -5.26 5.69 -0.95
N CYS A 50 -5.50 4.96 -2.05
CA CYS A 50 -6.06 3.61 -1.97
C CYS A 50 -5.13 2.66 -1.22
N VAL A 51 -3.83 2.68 -1.51
CA VAL A 51 -2.85 1.82 -0.80
C VAL A 51 -2.79 2.21 0.68
N ASP A 52 -2.73 3.50 0.98
CA ASP A 52 -2.66 4.00 2.35
C ASP A 52 -3.88 3.55 3.17
N SER A 53 -5.09 3.66 2.61
CA SER A 53 -6.34 3.23 3.24
C SER A 53 -6.35 1.72 3.52
N LEU A 54 -5.88 0.91 2.56
CA LEU A 54 -5.83 -0.56 2.67
C LEU A 54 -4.80 -1.01 3.71
N VAL A 55 -3.69 -0.29 3.81
CA VAL A 55 -2.65 -0.50 4.81
C VAL A 55 -3.15 -0.12 6.21
N LEU A 56 -3.91 0.97 6.33
CA LEU A 56 -4.51 1.43 7.59
C LEU A 56 -5.59 0.45 8.08
N GLU A 57 -6.44 -0.04 7.18
CA GLU A 57 -7.47 -1.02 7.50
C GLU A 57 -6.84 -2.37 7.92
N GLY A 58 -5.77 -2.80 7.25
CA GLY A 58 -5.00 -3.97 7.64
C GLY A 58 -4.32 -3.82 9.01
N LEU A 59 -3.88 -2.61 9.35
CA LEU A 59 -3.34 -2.28 10.68
C LEU A 59 -4.41 -2.34 11.77
N GLU A 60 -5.60 -1.81 11.51
CA GLU A 60 -6.72 -1.82 12.46
C GLU A 60 -7.20 -3.24 12.74
N MET A 61 -7.42 -4.06 11.71
CA MET A 61 -7.81 -5.47 11.88
C MET A 61 -6.75 -6.26 12.64
N PHE A 62 -5.47 -5.98 12.40
CA PHE A 62 -4.38 -6.63 13.12
C PHE A 62 -4.34 -6.17 14.58
N ALA A 63 -4.45 -4.86 14.86
CA ALA A 63 -4.49 -4.34 16.23
C ALA A 63 -5.65 -4.96 17.04
N ALA A 64 -6.83 -5.11 16.42
CA ALA A 64 -8.00 -5.76 17.02
C ALA A 64 -7.81 -7.27 17.29
N SER A 65 -6.81 -7.92 16.69
CA SER A 65 -6.48 -9.33 16.96
C SER A 65 -5.58 -9.56 18.19
N PHE A 66 -5.10 -8.49 18.83
CA PHE A 66 -4.29 -8.55 20.06
C PHE A 66 -5.04 -8.16 21.32
N ASP A 67 -6.30 -7.69 21.19
CA ASP A 67 -7.28 -7.59 22.28
C ASP A 67 -7.90 -8.98 22.55
#